data_AF-A0A354BZW9-F1
#
_entry.id   AF-A0A354BZW9-F1
#
_cell.length_a   1.000
_cell.length_b   1.000
_cell.length_c   1.000
_cell.angle_alpha   90.00
_cell.angle_beta   90.00
_cell.angle_gamma   90.00
#
_symmetry.space_group_name_H-M   'P 1'
#
loop_
_entity.id
_entity.type
_entity.pdbx_description
1 polymer ?
#
loop_
_entity_poly.entity_id
_entity_poly.type
_entity_poly.pdbx_seq_one_letter_code
_entity_poly.pdbx_strand_id
1 'polypeptide(L)'
;MKVFFNFSFVIAIILSISCSNEKPQFTEKIIDDQAPSNLWMKSTGDVNMDGKTDILVGGWQKGGMVAYLAPDWRKIVINDSLKISTDAEVSDVNNDKINDIVAVVNKAIVWFEGPDWKLHLIDSITGHDVEVYDFDNDVLIDVISRNQGAFGTLGGHTLYFYNQKPLGTWTRYQKEILDGEGIKMADINLDKKMDIVTNGYWFENAGNMAEWTGHKFTDTWEWVNVAIDVADINNDGRPDILYSPSELRGDYYRISWFEAPKDPASIWKEHIVADSVETVLHSIGAADFDLDGKIDIVVAEMQQGVDPDEVAVYYNRGKNKWEKQVISTGGSHSMRLYDFDGDGDIDILGANFAGNIVKMWVNELK
;
A
#
# COMPACT_ATOMS: atom_id res chain seq x y z
N MET A 1 -36.21 26.77 -59.49
CA MET A 1 -35.13 25.95 -58.91
C MET A 1 -34.74 26.60 -57.58
N LYS A 2 -35.35 26.18 -56.46
CA LYS A 2 -35.04 26.70 -55.11
C LYS A 2 -34.42 25.54 -54.33
N VAL A 3 -33.17 25.73 -53.92
CA VAL A 3 -32.39 24.78 -53.12
C VAL A 3 -32.83 24.94 -51.66
N PHE A 4 -33.28 23.86 -51.04
CA PHE A 4 -33.54 23.79 -49.60
C PHE A 4 -32.26 23.31 -48.90
N PHE A 5 -31.72 24.13 -47.99
CA PHE A 5 -30.70 23.71 -47.04
C PHE A 5 -31.41 23.07 -45.84
N ASN A 6 -31.12 21.79 -45.60
CA ASN A 6 -31.58 21.06 -44.43
C ASN A 6 -30.52 21.24 -43.33
N PHE A 7 -30.83 22.00 -42.29
CA PHE A 7 -29.98 22.09 -41.10
C PHE A 7 -30.41 21.00 -40.11
N SER A 8 -29.63 19.92 -40.00
CA SER A 8 -29.75 18.98 -38.88
C SER A 8 -29.13 19.61 -37.64
N PHE A 9 -29.96 19.96 -36.67
CA PHE A 9 -29.51 20.24 -35.30
C PHE A 9 -29.11 18.91 -34.65
N VAL A 10 -27.81 18.70 -34.44
CA VAL A 10 -27.32 17.68 -33.52
C VAL A 10 -27.45 18.28 -32.12
N ILE A 11 -28.41 17.80 -31.35
CA ILE A 11 -28.49 18.07 -29.91
C ILE A 11 -27.37 17.24 -29.28
N ALA A 12 -26.26 17.88 -28.96
CA ALA A 12 -25.26 17.30 -28.06
C ALA A 12 -25.89 17.27 -26.66
N ILE A 13 -26.29 16.08 -26.22
CA ILE A 13 -26.62 15.82 -24.82
C ILE A 13 -25.28 15.86 -24.09
N ILE A 14 -24.94 17.01 -23.50
CA ILE A 14 -23.91 17.07 -22.48
C ILE A 14 -24.53 16.39 -21.26
N LEU A 15 -24.19 15.12 -21.05
CA LEU A 15 -24.35 14.48 -19.75
C LEU A 15 -23.42 15.23 -18.80
N SER A 16 -23.98 16.20 -18.07
CA SER A 16 -23.35 16.66 -16.84
C SER A 16 -23.41 15.49 -15.88
N ILE A 17 -22.30 14.79 -15.70
CA ILE A 17 -22.10 13.94 -14.53
C ILE A 17 -22.19 14.89 -13.35
N SER A 18 -23.32 14.86 -12.63
CA SER A 18 -23.38 15.53 -11.34
C SER A 18 -22.52 14.69 -10.41
N CYS A 19 -21.36 15.20 -9.99
CA CYS A 19 -20.64 14.63 -8.85
C CYS A 19 -21.64 14.51 -7.71
N SER A 20 -21.90 13.28 -7.31
CA SER A 20 -22.68 13.01 -6.11
C SER A 20 -21.81 13.45 -4.94
N ASN A 21 -22.28 14.37 -4.11
CA ASN A 21 -21.65 14.61 -2.79
C ASN A 21 -22.14 13.57 -1.77
N GLU A 22 -22.75 12.47 -2.23
CA GLU A 22 -23.23 11.42 -1.35
C GLU A 22 -22.09 10.44 -1.10
N LYS A 23 -21.89 10.14 0.18
CA LYS A 23 -20.91 9.15 0.59
C LYS A 23 -21.32 7.76 0.10
N PRO A 24 -20.41 6.98 -0.49
CA PRO A 24 -20.70 5.62 -0.90
C PRO A 24 -21.11 4.73 0.27
N GLN A 25 -21.89 3.71 -0.05
CA GLN A 25 -22.10 2.57 0.83
C GLN A 25 -21.02 1.54 0.54
N PHE A 26 -20.57 0.85 1.59
CA PHE A 26 -19.66 -0.28 1.45
C PHE A 26 -20.34 -1.57 1.89
N THR A 27 -20.34 -2.57 1.02
CA THR A 27 -20.82 -3.92 1.35
C THR A 27 -19.67 -4.81 1.78
N GLU A 28 -19.72 -5.32 3.02
CA GLU A 28 -18.74 -6.31 3.48
C GLU A 28 -19.01 -7.69 2.85
N LYS A 29 -18.01 -8.25 2.15
CA LYS A 29 -17.99 -9.60 1.60
C LYS A 29 -16.87 -10.41 2.26
N ILE A 30 -17.17 -11.65 2.64
CA ILE A 30 -16.15 -12.61 3.09
C ILE A 30 -15.61 -13.32 1.84
N ILE A 31 -14.31 -13.17 1.60
CA ILE A 31 -13.60 -13.87 0.51
C ILE A 31 -13.24 -15.28 0.98
N ASP A 32 -12.81 -15.42 2.22
CA ASP A 32 -12.48 -16.70 2.83
C ASP A 32 -12.57 -16.63 4.35
N ASP A 33 -13.22 -17.62 4.98
CA ASP A 33 -13.31 -17.78 6.43
C ASP A 33 -12.41 -18.91 6.98
N GLN A 34 -11.67 -19.59 6.09
CA GLN A 34 -10.70 -20.64 6.41
C GLN A 34 -9.31 -20.32 5.82
N ALA A 35 -8.90 -19.06 5.88
CA ALA A 35 -7.57 -18.65 5.44
C ALA A 35 -6.50 -19.16 6.42
N PRO A 36 -5.20 -19.08 6.06
CA PRO A 36 -4.13 -19.26 7.04
C PRO A 36 -4.37 -18.39 8.29
N SER A 37 -3.99 -18.89 9.47
CA SER A 37 -4.19 -18.12 10.71
C SER A 37 -3.07 -17.10 10.92
N ASN A 38 -3.42 -16.00 11.56
CA ASN A 38 -2.54 -14.87 11.83
C ASN A 38 -2.11 -14.19 10.54
N LEU A 39 -3.10 -13.65 9.83
CA LEU A 39 -2.95 -13.01 8.52
C LEU A 39 -2.15 -11.71 8.61
N TRP A 40 -0.84 -11.80 8.74
CA TRP A 40 0.05 -10.63 8.84
C TRP A 40 0.17 -9.96 7.47
N MET A 41 0.50 -10.74 6.43
CA MET A 41 0.65 -10.24 5.07
C MET A 41 -0.67 -10.28 4.30
N LYS A 42 -0.94 -9.18 3.59
CA LYS A 42 -1.87 -9.13 2.46
C LYS A 42 -1.17 -8.40 1.34
N SER A 43 -1.36 -8.88 0.12
CA SER A 43 -0.85 -8.25 -1.09
C SER A 43 -1.79 -8.50 -2.25
N THR A 44 -1.52 -7.85 -3.38
CA THR A 44 -2.33 -7.92 -4.59
C THR A 44 -1.44 -7.89 -5.81
N GLY A 45 -1.84 -8.61 -6.86
CA GLY A 45 -1.14 -8.60 -8.14
C GLY A 45 -1.66 -9.72 -9.04
N ASP A 46 -1.34 -9.67 -10.33
CA ASP A 46 -1.75 -10.71 -11.27
C ASP A 46 -0.86 -11.94 -11.13
N VAL A 47 -1.22 -12.85 -10.21
CA VAL A 47 -0.42 -14.03 -9.83
C VAL A 47 -0.42 -15.06 -10.96
N ASN A 48 -1.47 -15.08 -11.78
CA ASN A 48 -1.68 -16.11 -12.79
C ASN A 48 -1.52 -15.63 -14.25
N MET A 49 -1.21 -14.36 -14.44
CA MET A 49 -1.02 -13.69 -15.74
C MET A 49 -2.29 -13.64 -16.61
N ASP A 50 -3.48 -13.54 -16.01
CA ASP A 50 -4.75 -13.39 -16.75
C ASP A 50 -5.20 -11.94 -16.97
N GLY A 51 -4.39 -10.98 -16.51
CA GLY A 51 -4.66 -9.55 -16.59
C GLY A 51 -5.57 -9.02 -15.50
N LYS A 52 -5.88 -9.80 -14.46
CA LYS A 52 -6.68 -9.38 -13.30
C LYS A 52 -5.84 -9.38 -12.03
N THR A 53 -6.17 -8.47 -11.13
CA THR A 53 -5.51 -8.40 -9.82
C THR A 53 -6.05 -9.50 -8.92
N ASP A 54 -5.19 -10.42 -8.53
CA ASP A 54 -5.46 -11.47 -7.55
C ASP A 54 -5.16 -10.97 -6.13
N ILE A 55 -5.67 -11.69 -5.13
CA ILE A 55 -5.41 -11.41 -3.71
C ILE A 55 -4.38 -12.41 -3.18
N LEU A 56 -3.40 -11.96 -2.41
CA LEU A 56 -2.46 -12.78 -1.67
C LEU A 56 -2.61 -12.56 -0.18
N VAL A 57 -2.57 -13.64 0.60
CA VAL A 57 -2.53 -13.55 2.07
C VAL A 57 -1.55 -14.56 2.67
N GLY A 58 -0.90 -14.19 3.77
CA GLY A 58 0.09 -15.02 4.46
C GLY A 58 -0.11 -15.09 5.96
N GLY A 59 0.05 -16.29 6.51
CA GLY A 59 -0.09 -16.56 7.95
C GLY A 59 1.24 -16.66 8.69
N TRP A 60 1.33 -16.07 9.87
CA TRP A 60 2.53 -16.16 10.72
C TRP A 60 2.61 -17.44 11.56
N GLN A 61 1.56 -17.76 12.33
CA GLN A 61 1.68 -18.76 13.41
C GLN A 61 1.78 -20.19 12.87
N LYS A 62 0.81 -20.59 12.03
CA LYS A 62 0.79 -21.88 11.35
C LYS A 62 1.53 -21.86 10.02
N GLY A 63 1.91 -20.68 9.54
CA GLY A 63 2.49 -20.49 8.24
C GLY A 63 1.47 -20.52 7.11
N GLY A 64 1.99 -20.52 5.89
CA GLY A 64 1.27 -20.67 4.65
C GLY A 64 0.99 -19.35 3.95
N MET A 65 1.04 -19.41 2.63
CA MET A 65 0.66 -18.34 1.71
C MET A 65 -0.31 -18.90 0.69
N VAL A 66 -1.43 -18.19 0.50
CA VAL A 66 -2.45 -18.55 -0.49
C VAL A 66 -2.76 -17.34 -1.36
N ALA A 67 -3.10 -17.60 -2.62
CA ALA A 67 -3.66 -16.61 -3.52
C ALA A 67 -5.13 -16.93 -3.84
N TYR A 68 -5.95 -15.91 -4.03
CA TYR A 68 -7.33 -16.01 -4.50
C TYR A 68 -7.40 -15.38 -5.88
N LEU A 69 -7.63 -16.21 -6.88
CA LEU A 69 -7.58 -15.78 -8.27
C LEU A 69 -8.88 -15.08 -8.66
N ALA A 70 -8.78 -13.86 -9.19
CA ALA A 70 -9.91 -13.13 -9.69
C ALA A 70 -10.49 -13.81 -10.95
N PRO A 71 -11.79 -13.63 -11.25
CA PRO A 71 -12.79 -12.89 -10.48
C PRO A 71 -13.58 -13.79 -9.51
N ASP A 72 -13.37 -15.11 -9.53
CA ASP A 72 -14.15 -16.07 -8.75
C ASP A 72 -13.53 -16.40 -7.39
N TRP A 73 -12.42 -15.74 -7.06
CA TRP A 73 -11.63 -15.91 -5.83
C TRP A 73 -11.20 -17.35 -5.59
N ARG A 74 -10.91 -18.08 -6.67
CA ARG A 74 -10.45 -19.47 -6.57
C ARG A 74 -9.12 -19.54 -5.81
N LYS A 75 -9.14 -20.15 -4.64
CA LYS A 75 -7.96 -20.31 -3.78
C LYS A 75 -6.94 -21.27 -4.38
N ILE A 76 -5.68 -20.85 -4.43
CA ILE A 76 -4.49 -21.70 -4.69
C ILE A 76 -3.49 -21.57 -3.53
N VAL A 77 -2.70 -22.61 -3.32
CA VAL A 77 -1.63 -22.61 -2.31
C VAL A 77 -0.32 -22.26 -3.00
N ILE A 78 0.33 -21.19 -2.54
CA ILE A 78 1.69 -20.80 -2.94
C ILE A 78 2.70 -21.53 -2.07
N ASN A 79 2.45 -21.54 -0.76
CA ASN A 79 3.27 -22.22 0.24
C ASN A 79 2.39 -22.69 1.41
N ASP A 80 2.75 -23.81 2.05
CA ASP A 80 1.95 -24.43 3.12
C ASP A 80 2.64 -24.46 4.50
N SER A 81 3.86 -23.93 4.62
CA SER A 81 4.75 -24.27 5.74
C SER A 81 5.57 -23.11 6.29
N LEU A 82 5.91 -22.12 5.46
CA LEU A 82 6.67 -20.94 5.88
C LEU A 82 5.79 -20.00 6.67
N LYS A 83 6.38 -19.44 7.74
CA LYS A 83 5.78 -18.35 8.50
C LYS A 83 5.97 -17.06 7.71
N ILE A 84 4.87 -16.57 7.15
CA ILE A 84 4.87 -15.33 6.39
C ILE A 84 4.77 -14.16 7.35
N SER A 85 5.65 -13.17 7.18
CA SER A 85 5.67 -11.95 7.97
C SER A 85 4.62 -10.96 7.45
N THR A 86 4.86 -9.66 7.57
CA THR A 86 3.87 -8.59 7.34
C THR A 86 3.71 -8.15 5.89
N ASP A 87 4.66 -8.46 4.99
CA ASP A 87 4.62 -7.89 3.65
C ASP A 87 5.15 -8.81 2.53
N ALA A 88 4.61 -8.58 1.32
CA ALA A 88 4.99 -9.28 0.09
C ALA A 88 4.55 -8.48 -1.14
N GLU A 89 5.27 -8.62 -2.25
CA GLU A 89 4.99 -7.92 -3.51
C GLU A 89 5.06 -8.86 -4.71
N VAL A 90 4.25 -8.58 -5.73
CA VAL A 90 4.15 -9.39 -6.96
C VAL A 90 4.87 -8.69 -8.09
N SER A 91 5.84 -9.38 -8.71
CA SER A 91 6.58 -8.85 -9.87
C SER A 91 7.28 -10.00 -10.61
N ASP A 92 7.55 -9.84 -11.89
CA ASP A 92 8.44 -10.73 -12.66
C ASP A 92 9.90 -10.51 -12.22
N VAL A 93 10.38 -11.30 -11.25
CA VAL A 93 11.64 -11.05 -10.54
C VAL A 93 12.85 -11.41 -11.40
N ASN A 94 12.72 -12.42 -12.26
CA ASN A 94 13.80 -12.97 -13.07
C ASN A 94 13.70 -12.59 -14.58
N ASN A 95 12.70 -11.77 -14.96
CA ASN A 95 12.38 -11.33 -16.31
C ASN A 95 12.07 -12.50 -17.27
N ASP A 96 11.34 -13.51 -16.79
CA ASP A 96 10.87 -14.64 -17.59
C ASP A 96 9.43 -14.49 -18.11
N LYS A 97 8.79 -13.34 -17.79
CA LYS A 97 7.41 -12.96 -18.14
C LYS A 97 6.34 -13.71 -17.35
N ILE A 98 6.71 -14.26 -16.21
CA ILE A 98 5.80 -14.84 -15.23
C ILE A 98 5.96 -14.02 -13.94
N ASN A 99 4.86 -13.63 -13.34
CA ASN A 99 4.93 -12.93 -12.06
C ASN A 99 5.34 -13.90 -10.95
N ASP A 100 6.28 -13.43 -10.14
CA ASP A 100 6.78 -14.05 -8.93
C ASP A 100 6.25 -13.31 -7.70
N ILE A 101 6.58 -13.82 -6.52
CA ILE A 101 6.24 -13.19 -5.24
C ILE A 101 7.49 -13.00 -4.40
N VAL A 102 7.89 -11.77 -4.12
CA VAL A 102 8.89 -11.46 -3.09
C VAL A 102 8.18 -11.34 -1.76
N ALA A 103 8.68 -11.99 -0.71
CA ALA A 103 8.02 -11.98 0.59
C ALA A 103 9.01 -11.93 1.75
N VAL A 104 8.57 -11.27 2.82
CA VAL A 104 9.22 -11.36 4.11
C VAL A 104 8.70 -12.59 4.84
N VAL A 105 9.61 -13.46 5.27
CA VAL A 105 9.30 -14.65 6.08
C VAL A 105 10.09 -14.60 7.38
N ASN A 106 9.79 -15.52 8.31
CA ASN A 106 10.51 -15.58 9.58
C ASN A 106 12.03 -15.69 9.38
N LYS A 107 12.74 -14.58 9.66
CA LYS A 107 14.20 -14.41 9.55
C LYS A 107 14.78 -14.59 8.15
N ALA A 108 13.99 -14.32 7.10
CA ALA A 108 14.53 -14.22 5.75
C ALA A 108 13.68 -13.32 4.85
N ILE A 109 14.30 -12.85 3.77
CA ILE A 109 13.61 -12.35 2.58
C ILE A 109 13.80 -13.41 1.49
N VAL A 110 12.70 -13.79 0.84
CA VAL A 110 12.65 -14.86 -0.15
C VAL A 110 11.85 -14.40 -1.36
N TRP A 111 11.96 -15.13 -2.47
CA TRP A 111 10.99 -15.04 -3.55
C TRP A 111 10.51 -16.44 -3.98
N PHE A 112 9.26 -16.51 -4.45
CA PHE A 112 8.63 -17.71 -4.99
C PHE A 112 8.53 -17.57 -6.50
N GLU A 113 9.34 -18.35 -7.22
CA GLU A 113 9.41 -18.37 -8.69
C GLU A 113 8.15 -19.01 -9.26
N GLY A 114 7.38 -18.26 -10.05
CA GLY A 114 6.21 -18.75 -10.77
C GLY A 114 6.61 -19.66 -11.95
N PRO A 115 5.70 -20.53 -12.43
CA PRO A 115 4.39 -20.84 -11.89
C PRO A 115 4.40 -21.99 -10.87
N ASP A 116 5.56 -22.59 -10.60
CA ASP A 116 5.71 -23.74 -9.69
C ASP A 116 6.02 -23.34 -8.24
N TRP A 117 6.09 -22.04 -7.96
CA TRP A 117 6.34 -21.41 -6.66
C TRP A 117 7.63 -21.90 -6.00
N LYS A 118 8.66 -22.10 -6.83
CA LYS A 118 9.95 -22.57 -6.36
C LYS A 118 10.61 -21.50 -5.48
N LEU A 119 10.96 -21.89 -4.26
CA LEU A 119 11.49 -20.97 -3.27
C LEU A 119 12.97 -20.65 -3.50
N HIS A 120 13.30 -19.37 -3.43
CA HIS A 120 14.67 -18.85 -3.49
C HIS A 120 14.94 -17.90 -2.32
N LEU A 121 16.17 -17.96 -1.79
CA LEU A 121 16.62 -17.08 -0.71
C LEU A 121 17.25 -15.81 -1.29
N ILE A 122 16.84 -14.64 -0.80
CA ILE A 122 17.52 -13.36 -1.06
C ILE A 122 18.52 -13.10 0.07
N ASP A 123 18.05 -13.10 1.32
CA ASP A 123 18.90 -12.87 2.50
C ASP A 123 18.29 -13.47 3.78
N SER A 124 19.14 -13.77 4.77
CA SER A 124 18.76 -14.33 6.08
C SER A 124 18.76 -13.24 7.15
N ILE A 125 17.84 -12.28 7.03
CA ILE A 125 17.60 -11.20 8.00
C ILE A 125 16.16 -11.22 8.52
N THR A 126 15.91 -10.63 9.68
CA THR A 126 14.54 -10.29 10.07
C THR A 126 14.11 -9.05 9.32
N GLY A 127 13.02 -9.12 8.57
CA GLY A 127 12.37 -7.99 7.93
C GLY A 127 10.94 -7.82 8.42
N HIS A 128 10.33 -6.72 7.98
CA HIS A 128 8.93 -6.37 8.20
C HIS A 128 8.30 -6.01 6.84
N ASP A 129 8.79 -4.95 6.22
CA ASP A 129 8.25 -4.44 4.95
C ASP A 129 9.18 -4.72 3.77
N VAL A 130 8.64 -4.79 2.57
CA VAL A 130 9.40 -4.99 1.33
C VAL A 130 8.81 -4.19 0.17
N GLU A 131 9.69 -3.58 -0.63
CA GLU A 131 9.35 -2.88 -1.87
C GLU A 131 10.18 -3.49 -3.01
N VAL A 132 9.56 -3.65 -4.19
CA VAL A 132 10.21 -4.28 -5.35
C VAL A 132 10.04 -3.43 -6.60
N TYR A 133 11.13 -3.21 -7.32
CA TYR A 133 11.15 -2.44 -8.56
C TYR A 133 12.49 -2.62 -9.28
N ASP A 134 12.58 -2.24 -10.55
CA ASP A 134 13.87 -2.09 -11.24
C ASP A 134 14.50 -0.73 -10.90
N PHE A 135 15.17 -0.65 -9.75
CA PHE A 135 15.68 0.62 -9.20
C PHE A 135 16.93 1.14 -9.93
N ASP A 136 17.71 0.27 -10.58
CA ASP A 136 18.90 0.66 -11.34
C ASP A 136 18.74 0.60 -12.88
N ASN A 137 17.54 0.29 -13.37
CA ASN A 137 17.16 0.18 -14.78
C ASN A 137 17.94 -0.90 -15.54
N ASP A 138 18.24 -2.03 -14.90
CA ASP A 138 18.92 -3.18 -15.51
C ASP A 138 17.97 -4.31 -15.97
N VAL A 139 16.66 -4.08 -15.86
CA VAL A 139 15.54 -4.98 -16.20
C VAL A 139 15.32 -6.10 -15.16
N LEU A 140 16.23 -6.31 -14.21
CA LEU A 140 16.01 -7.24 -13.11
C LEU A 140 15.35 -6.50 -11.95
N ILE A 141 14.51 -7.23 -11.20
CA ILE A 141 13.82 -6.63 -10.06
C ILE A 141 14.75 -6.62 -8.84
N ASP A 142 14.95 -5.42 -8.33
CA ASP A 142 15.63 -5.14 -7.09
C ASP A 142 14.65 -5.15 -5.91
N VAL A 143 15.19 -5.35 -4.71
CA VAL A 143 14.39 -5.42 -3.48
C VAL A 143 14.93 -4.44 -2.45
N ILE A 144 14.04 -3.66 -1.84
CA ILE A 144 14.35 -2.82 -0.68
C ILE A 144 13.53 -3.33 0.49
N SER A 145 14.14 -3.50 1.66
CA SER A 145 13.45 -3.99 2.84
C SER A 145 13.95 -3.32 4.11
N ARG A 146 13.08 -3.30 5.11
CA ARG A 146 13.38 -2.88 6.47
C ARG A 146 12.73 -3.82 7.48
N ASN A 147 13.22 -3.78 8.71
CA ASN A 147 12.48 -4.33 9.85
C ASN A 147 11.75 -3.20 10.60
N GLN A 148 11.01 -3.53 11.67
CA GLN A 148 10.35 -2.57 12.54
C GLN A 148 11.13 -2.28 13.84
N GLY A 149 10.91 -1.10 14.41
CA GLY A 149 11.44 -0.63 15.69
C GLY A 149 10.53 -0.89 16.90
N ALA A 150 9.30 -1.38 16.66
CA ALA A 150 8.31 -1.58 17.71
C ALA A 150 8.64 -2.79 18.62
N PHE A 151 7.84 -2.98 19.67
CA PHE A 151 7.92 -4.13 20.59
C PHE A 151 9.28 -4.39 21.27
N GLY A 152 10.09 -3.34 21.44
CA GLY A 152 11.39 -3.43 22.11
C GLY A 152 12.51 -4.02 21.25
N THR A 153 12.28 -4.16 19.94
CA THR A 153 13.34 -4.48 18.98
C THR A 153 13.85 -3.18 18.35
N LEU A 154 15.11 -2.80 18.57
CA LEU A 154 15.77 -1.76 17.77
C LEU A 154 16.11 -2.35 16.40
N GLY A 155 15.10 -2.68 15.60
CA GLY A 155 15.27 -3.41 14.34
C GLY A 155 15.15 -2.54 13.10
N GLY A 156 14.43 -1.43 13.17
CA GLY A 156 14.01 -0.63 12.01
C GLY A 156 14.99 0.43 11.55
N HIS A 157 16.10 0.62 12.25
CA HIS A 157 17.13 1.63 11.95
C HIS A 157 17.99 1.33 10.70
N THR A 158 17.64 0.35 9.87
CA THR A 158 18.39 0.01 8.65
C THR A 158 17.46 -0.24 7.46
N LEU A 159 17.75 0.43 6.35
CA LEU A 159 17.28 0.02 5.02
C LEU A 159 18.29 -0.93 4.39
N TYR A 160 17.81 -2.06 3.89
CA TYR A 160 18.59 -3.00 3.10
C TYR A 160 18.19 -2.91 1.63
N PHE A 161 19.19 -2.84 0.76
CA PHE A 161 19.04 -2.71 -0.68
C PHE A 161 19.65 -3.95 -1.32
N TYR A 162 18.85 -4.75 -1.99
CA TYR A 162 19.24 -5.99 -2.64
C TYR A 162 19.22 -5.76 -4.14
N ASN A 163 20.40 -5.52 -4.69
CA ASN A 163 20.57 -5.36 -6.11
C ASN A 163 20.65 -6.74 -6.78
N GLN A 164 19.70 -7.09 -7.64
CA GLN A 164 19.73 -8.34 -8.36
C GLN A 164 20.83 -8.32 -9.44
N LYS A 165 21.47 -9.45 -9.64
CA LYS A 165 22.51 -9.65 -10.64
C LYS A 165 22.16 -10.88 -11.48
N PRO A 166 22.65 -10.94 -12.74
CA PRO A 166 22.43 -12.09 -13.59
C PRO A 166 22.74 -13.42 -12.90
N LEU A 167 22.01 -14.47 -13.28
CA LEU A 167 22.06 -15.81 -12.67
C LEU A 167 21.42 -15.89 -11.28
N GLY A 168 20.58 -14.92 -10.89
CA GLY A 168 19.82 -14.95 -9.64
C GLY A 168 20.66 -14.70 -8.39
N THR A 169 21.73 -13.90 -8.51
CA THR A 169 22.59 -13.52 -7.36
C THR A 169 22.24 -12.12 -6.88
N TRP A 170 22.56 -11.79 -5.63
CA TRP A 170 22.18 -10.52 -5.00
C TRP A 170 23.40 -9.82 -4.43
N THR A 171 23.52 -8.51 -4.66
CA THR A 171 24.48 -7.65 -3.97
C THR A 171 23.72 -6.80 -2.95
N ARG A 172 24.11 -6.89 -1.68
CA ARG A 172 23.46 -6.13 -0.60
C ARG A 172 24.21 -4.83 -0.29
N TYR A 173 23.48 -3.73 -0.30
CA TYR A 173 23.87 -2.45 0.30
C TYR A 173 22.97 -2.17 1.52
N GLN A 174 23.39 -1.23 2.37
CA GLN A 174 22.59 -0.83 3.52
C GLN A 174 22.77 0.65 3.85
N LYS A 175 21.75 1.24 4.46
CA LYS A 175 21.77 2.62 4.93
C LYS A 175 21.16 2.69 6.33
N GLU A 176 21.87 3.33 7.24
CA GLU A 176 21.33 3.68 8.56
C GLU A 176 20.25 4.75 8.42
N ILE A 177 19.12 4.53 9.07
CA ILE A 177 17.96 5.42 9.12
C ILE A 177 17.47 5.55 10.57
N LEU A 178 16.45 6.38 10.78
CA LEU A 178 15.78 6.41 12.09
C LEU A 178 15.08 5.07 12.34
N ASP A 179 15.10 4.62 13.60
CA ASP A 179 14.35 3.45 14.02
C ASP A 179 12.84 3.74 13.96
N GLY A 180 12.04 2.73 13.62
CA GLY A 180 10.60 2.84 13.39
C GLY A 180 10.12 1.79 12.41
N GLU A 181 8.98 2.03 11.76
CA GLU A 181 8.42 1.14 10.74
C GLU A 181 7.76 1.92 9.61
N GLY A 182 7.40 1.22 8.53
CA GLY A 182 6.80 1.81 7.35
C GLY A 182 7.83 2.16 6.29
N ILE A 183 7.56 1.73 5.08
CA ILE A 183 8.29 2.10 3.87
C ILE A 183 7.24 2.33 2.79
N LYS A 184 7.50 3.26 1.87
CA LYS A 184 6.68 3.43 0.69
C LYS A 184 7.54 3.83 -0.49
N MET A 185 7.32 3.17 -1.62
CA MET A 185 7.95 3.53 -2.88
C MET A 185 7.11 4.56 -3.66
N ALA A 186 7.73 5.64 -4.15
CA ALA A 186 7.10 6.64 -5.02
C ALA A 186 8.15 7.49 -5.77
N ASP A 187 7.84 8.01 -6.96
CA ASP A 187 8.68 9.01 -7.66
C ASP A 187 8.41 10.41 -7.06
N ILE A 188 9.14 10.78 -6.00
CA ILE A 188 8.84 11.97 -5.19
C ILE A 188 9.26 13.26 -5.90
N ASN A 189 10.34 13.21 -6.66
CA ASN A 189 10.90 14.37 -7.36
C ASN A 189 10.51 14.47 -8.84
N LEU A 190 9.69 13.55 -9.35
CA LEU A 190 9.21 13.47 -10.73
C LEU A 190 10.34 13.27 -11.74
N ASP A 191 11.42 12.59 -11.34
CA ASP A 191 12.57 12.28 -12.21
C ASP A 191 12.47 10.90 -12.89
N LYS A 192 11.37 10.18 -12.64
CA LYS A 192 11.05 8.83 -13.13
C LYS A 192 11.90 7.71 -12.53
N LYS A 193 12.56 7.97 -11.41
CA LYS A 193 13.16 6.93 -10.59
C LYS A 193 12.33 6.81 -9.32
N MET A 194 12.08 5.58 -8.93
CA MET A 194 11.33 5.35 -7.70
C MET A 194 12.24 5.64 -6.49
N ASP A 195 11.75 6.51 -5.62
CA ASP A 195 12.35 6.88 -4.34
C ASP A 195 11.68 6.12 -3.19
N ILE A 196 12.26 6.22 -2.00
CA ILE A 196 11.76 5.55 -0.78
C ILE A 196 11.40 6.57 0.30
N VAL A 197 10.16 6.56 0.77
CA VAL A 197 9.69 7.37 1.91
C VAL A 197 9.72 6.56 3.19
N THR A 198 10.34 7.11 4.23
CA THR A 198 10.28 6.52 5.57
C THR A 198 10.75 7.49 6.68
N ASN A 199 10.20 7.35 7.88
CA ASN A 199 10.62 8.05 9.11
C ASN A 199 10.85 9.57 9.00
N GLY A 200 10.01 10.27 8.23
CA GLY A 200 10.10 11.73 8.03
C GLY A 200 11.15 12.18 6.99
N TYR A 201 11.68 11.22 6.23
CA TYR A 201 12.59 11.41 5.11
C TYR A 201 12.02 10.77 3.85
N TRP A 202 12.45 11.26 2.69
CA TRP A 202 12.46 10.49 1.47
C TRP A 202 13.90 10.32 0.99
N PHE A 203 14.22 9.18 0.41
CA PHE A 203 15.55 8.80 -0.05
C PHE A 203 15.53 8.77 -1.56
N GLU A 204 16.23 9.74 -2.15
CA GLU A 204 16.37 9.93 -3.59
C GLU A 204 17.23 8.83 -4.19
N ASN A 205 16.72 8.16 -5.21
CA ASN A 205 17.44 7.14 -5.97
C ASN A 205 18.39 7.80 -6.99
N ALA A 206 19.70 7.58 -6.85
CA ALA A 206 20.68 8.09 -7.82
C ALA A 206 20.59 7.39 -9.21
N GLY A 207 19.78 6.35 -9.35
CA GLY A 207 19.73 5.43 -10.48
C GLY A 207 20.68 4.25 -10.31
N ASN A 208 21.01 3.92 -9.06
CA ASN A 208 21.77 2.72 -8.70
C ASN A 208 21.50 2.35 -7.24
N MET A 209 21.63 1.06 -6.93
CA MET A 209 21.31 0.54 -5.59
C MET A 209 22.30 0.92 -4.48
N ALA A 210 23.46 1.52 -4.80
CA ALA A 210 24.48 1.86 -3.81
C ALA A 210 24.37 3.28 -3.25
N GLU A 211 23.69 4.19 -3.96
CA GLU A 211 23.70 5.63 -3.67
C GLU A 211 22.29 6.19 -3.50
N TRP A 212 21.96 6.56 -2.26
CA TRP A 212 20.65 7.08 -1.87
C TRP A 212 20.79 8.33 -0.98
N THR A 213 20.24 9.46 -1.42
CA THR A 213 20.34 10.74 -0.71
C THR A 213 19.08 11.00 0.10
N GLY A 214 19.22 11.13 1.42
CA GLY A 214 18.06 11.38 2.29
C GLY A 214 17.72 12.86 2.40
N HIS A 215 16.46 13.20 2.15
CA HIS A 215 15.89 14.53 2.28
C HIS A 215 14.83 14.54 3.37
N LYS A 216 15.03 15.37 4.40
CA LYS A 216 14.06 15.50 5.49
C LYS A 216 12.88 16.33 5.00
N PHE A 217 11.67 15.79 5.07
CA PHE A 217 10.48 16.52 4.62
C PHE A 217 9.65 17.10 5.77
N THR A 218 9.81 16.64 7.01
CA THR A 218 9.01 17.15 8.14
C THR A 218 9.81 17.26 9.44
N ASP A 219 9.62 18.37 10.15
CA ASP A 219 10.09 18.58 11.54
C ASP A 219 8.97 18.42 12.57
N THR A 220 7.73 18.20 12.13
CA THR A 220 6.54 18.26 13.00
C THR A 220 6.03 16.89 13.42
N TRP A 221 6.50 15.81 12.79
CA TRP A 221 6.08 14.45 13.08
C TRP A 221 7.11 13.73 13.97
N GLU A 222 6.65 13.18 15.10
CA GLU A 222 7.51 12.56 16.12
C GLU A 222 7.25 11.06 16.29
N TRP A 223 6.12 10.55 15.81
CA TRP A 223 5.73 9.15 16.00
C TRP A 223 6.48 8.25 14.99
N VAL A 224 7.35 7.37 15.46
CA VAL A 224 8.32 6.70 14.57
C VAL A 224 7.76 5.51 13.80
N ASN A 225 6.70 4.88 14.30
CA ASN A 225 6.06 3.74 13.68
C ASN A 225 4.89 4.25 12.82
N VAL A 226 5.01 4.17 11.50
CA VAL A 226 4.03 4.79 10.59
C VAL A 226 3.54 3.81 9.56
N ALA A 227 2.26 3.92 9.19
CA ALA A 227 1.83 3.47 7.88
C ALA A 227 1.91 4.68 6.93
N ILE A 228 2.30 4.42 5.68
CA ILE A 228 2.65 5.45 4.70
C ILE A 228 1.87 5.17 3.42
N ASP A 229 1.29 6.22 2.85
CA ASP A 229 0.88 6.22 1.45
C ASP A 229 1.31 7.51 0.75
N VAL A 230 1.26 7.52 -0.58
CA VAL A 230 1.65 8.68 -1.40
C VAL A 230 0.61 8.91 -2.49
N ALA A 231 0.11 10.14 -2.59
CA ALA A 231 -0.86 10.55 -3.61
C ALA A 231 -0.82 12.07 -3.81
N ASP A 232 -1.31 12.57 -4.93
CA ASP A 232 -1.53 14.01 -5.15
C ASP A 232 -2.82 14.44 -4.45
N ILE A 233 -2.75 14.74 -3.14
CA ILE A 233 -3.92 14.97 -2.28
C ILE A 233 -4.65 16.27 -2.66
N ASN A 234 -3.91 17.24 -3.20
CA ASN A 234 -4.41 18.58 -3.53
C ASN A 234 -4.60 18.83 -5.04
N ASN A 235 -4.37 17.81 -5.88
CA ASN A 235 -4.45 17.86 -7.35
C ASN A 235 -3.53 18.91 -8.00
N ASP A 236 -2.32 19.09 -7.48
CA ASP A 236 -1.34 20.05 -8.01
C ASP A 236 -0.23 19.42 -8.89
N GLY A 237 -0.31 18.10 -9.09
CA GLY A 237 0.58 17.30 -9.91
C GLY A 237 1.85 16.86 -9.20
N ARG A 238 1.98 17.06 -7.88
CA ARG A 238 3.11 16.58 -7.07
C ARG A 238 2.64 15.53 -6.06
N PRO A 239 3.43 14.49 -5.82
CA PRO A 239 3.08 13.44 -4.86
C PRO A 239 3.24 13.94 -3.43
N ASP A 240 2.14 14.03 -2.69
CA ASP A 240 2.12 14.32 -1.28
C ASP A 240 2.31 13.03 -0.45
N ILE A 241 2.88 13.16 0.75
CA ILE A 241 3.12 12.02 1.67
C ILE A 241 2.03 12.00 2.72
N LEU A 242 1.46 10.83 2.99
CA LEU A 242 0.39 10.61 3.96
C LEU A 242 0.84 9.66 5.07
N TYR A 243 0.68 10.07 6.33
CA TYR A 243 1.04 9.28 7.51
C TYR A 243 -0.16 9.02 8.44
N SER A 244 -0.23 7.80 8.94
CA SER A 244 -0.93 7.45 10.19
C SER A 244 0.04 6.89 11.23
N PRO A 245 -0.28 7.05 12.52
CA PRO A 245 0.47 6.41 13.59
C PRO A 245 0.13 4.92 13.66
N SER A 246 1.12 4.08 13.44
CA SER A 246 1.07 2.65 13.72
C SER A 246 1.73 2.38 15.06
N GLU A 247 1.27 1.36 15.77
CA GLU A 247 1.80 0.82 17.03
C GLU A 247 2.42 1.78 18.09
N LEU A 248 2.06 1.71 19.38
CA LEU A 248 1.35 0.65 20.09
C LEU A 248 -0.02 1.14 20.61
N ARG A 249 -0.82 0.18 21.08
CA ARG A 249 -2.13 0.43 21.72
C ARG A 249 -2.04 1.44 22.88
N GLY A 250 -3.03 2.31 22.97
CA GLY A 250 -3.32 3.13 24.16
C GLY A 250 -2.81 4.56 24.13
N ASP A 251 -1.94 4.90 23.17
CA ASP A 251 -1.54 6.27 22.88
C ASP A 251 -2.41 6.85 21.76
N TYR A 252 -2.39 8.19 21.63
CA TYR A 252 -3.15 8.91 20.62
C TYR A 252 -2.25 9.91 19.90
N TYR A 253 -2.44 10.01 18.60
CA TYR A 253 -1.73 10.96 17.75
C TYR A 253 -2.66 11.47 16.65
N ARG A 254 -2.12 11.89 15.50
CA ARG A 254 -2.88 12.48 14.39
C ARG A 254 -2.62 11.77 13.08
N ILE A 255 -3.58 11.84 12.16
CA ILE A 255 -3.39 11.50 10.74
C ILE A 255 -3.06 12.80 10.01
N SER A 256 -2.02 12.81 9.19
CA SER A 256 -1.59 14.00 8.46
C SER A 256 -1.10 13.67 7.05
N TRP A 257 -1.35 14.57 6.10
CA TRP A 257 -0.62 14.60 4.84
C TRP A 257 0.33 15.80 4.79
N PHE A 258 1.38 15.68 3.98
CA PHE A 258 2.44 16.66 3.83
C PHE A 258 2.43 17.13 2.39
N GLU A 259 2.16 18.43 2.19
CA GLU A 259 2.07 19.06 0.88
C GLU A 259 3.47 19.21 0.27
N ALA A 260 3.70 18.53 -0.85
CA ALA A 260 4.94 18.56 -1.58
C ALA A 260 5.20 19.99 -2.10
N PRO A 261 6.29 20.66 -1.70
CA PRO A 261 6.70 21.92 -2.28
C PRO A 261 7.25 21.71 -3.70
N LYS A 262 7.49 22.81 -4.43
CA LYS A 262 8.15 22.73 -5.75
C LYS A 262 9.56 22.15 -5.71
N ASP A 263 10.25 22.34 -4.59
CA ASP A 263 11.55 21.74 -4.30
C ASP A 263 11.34 20.67 -3.23
N PRO A 264 11.16 19.39 -3.60
CA PRO A 264 10.81 18.32 -2.66
C PRO A 264 11.90 18.06 -1.60
N ALA A 265 13.12 18.59 -1.78
CA ALA A 265 14.19 18.53 -0.78
C ALA A 265 14.01 19.53 0.39
N SER A 266 13.04 20.45 0.30
CA SER A 266 12.68 21.37 1.39
C SER A 266 11.73 20.75 2.41
N ILE A 267 11.40 21.47 3.49
CA ILE A 267 10.39 21.04 4.47
C ILE A 267 8.99 21.26 3.90
N TRP A 268 8.14 20.24 4.04
CA TRP A 268 6.80 20.18 3.49
C TRP A 268 5.80 20.75 4.48
N LYS A 269 4.69 21.27 3.96
CA LYS A 269 3.65 21.84 4.82
C LYS A 269 2.72 20.73 5.28
N GLU A 270 2.65 20.53 6.59
CA GLU A 270 1.73 19.56 7.18
C GLU A 270 0.27 20.07 7.15
N HIS A 271 -0.65 19.15 6.86
CA HIS A 271 -2.09 19.32 6.98
C HIS A 271 -2.69 18.16 7.76
N ILE A 272 -3.41 18.48 8.83
CA ILE A 272 -4.02 17.47 9.72
C ILE A 272 -5.35 16.99 9.11
N VAL A 273 -5.50 15.68 9.02
CA VAL A 273 -6.72 14.99 8.59
C VAL A 273 -7.63 14.72 9.79
N ALA A 274 -7.04 14.17 10.85
CA ALA A 274 -7.66 13.93 12.14
C ALA A 274 -6.64 14.21 13.25
N ASP A 275 -7.03 14.97 14.28
CA ASP A 275 -6.13 15.48 15.32
C ASP A 275 -5.94 14.51 16.50
N SER A 276 -6.85 13.53 16.65
CA SER A 276 -6.78 12.51 17.69
C SER A 276 -7.33 11.18 17.19
N VAL A 277 -6.43 10.21 17.00
CA VAL A 277 -6.70 8.80 16.67
C VAL A 277 -5.80 7.91 17.53
N GLU A 278 -6.25 6.69 17.83
CA GLU A 278 -5.38 5.74 18.52
C GLU A 278 -4.19 5.37 17.62
N THR A 279 -3.01 5.18 18.21
CA THR A 279 -1.77 4.86 17.49
C THR A 279 -1.67 3.40 17.05
N VAL A 280 -2.78 2.80 16.61
CA VAL A 280 -2.86 1.41 16.11
C VAL A 280 -3.39 1.36 14.67
N LEU A 281 -3.21 2.45 13.92
CA LEU A 281 -3.60 2.54 12.51
C LEU A 281 -2.53 1.93 11.60
N HIS A 282 -2.52 0.60 11.51
CA HIS A 282 -1.56 -0.17 10.69
C HIS A 282 -1.99 -0.31 9.22
N SER A 283 -2.80 0.62 8.74
CA SER A 283 -3.22 0.72 7.35
C SER A 283 -3.64 2.15 7.07
N ILE A 284 -3.10 2.67 5.97
CA ILE A 284 -3.52 3.92 5.38
C ILE A 284 -3.48 3.77 3.87
N GLY A 285 -4.43 4.38 3.18
CA GLY A 285 -4.46 4.43 1.72
C GLY A 285 -5.23 5.63 1.21
N ALA A 286 -4.87 6.08 0.01
CA ALA A 286 -5.42 7.26 -0.63
C ALA A 286 -6.06 6.92 -1.98
N ALA A 287 -7.32 7.29 -2.16
CA ALA A 287 -8.08 7.08 -3.39
C ALA A 287 -9.28 8.04 -3.45
N ASP A 288 -9.82 8.31 -4.63
CA ASP A 288 -11.09 9.04 -4.78
C ASP A 288 -12.26 8.05 -4.60
N PHE A 289 -12.74 7.87 -3.36
CA PHE A 289 -13.74 6.83 -3.05
C PHE A 289 -15.16 7.25 -3.44
N ASP A 290 -15.44 8.55 -3.53
CA ASP A 290 -16.76 9.06 -3.94
C ASP A 290 -16.82 9.66 -5.35
N LEU A 291 -15.73 9.50 -6.12
CA LEU A 291 -15.56 9.95 -7.50
C LEU A 291 -15.85 11.46 -7.68
N ASP A 292 -15.54 12.26 -6.64
CA ASP A 292 -15.71 13.71 -6.66
C ASP A 292 -14.49 14.47 -7.22
N GLY A 293 -13.45 13.72 -7.60
CA GLY A 293 -12.18 14.21 -8.14
C GLY A 293 -11.20 14.68 -7.08
N LYS A 294 -11.45 14.44 -5.79
CA LYS A 294 -10.52 14.73 -4.69
C LYS A 294 -10.10 13.42 -4.03
N ILE A 295 -8.82 13.34 -3.69
CA ILE A 295 -8.30 12.16 -3.01
C ILE A 295 -8.77 12.15 -1.56
N ASP A 296 -9.45 11.07 -1.20
CA ASP A 296 -9.88 10.70 0.13
C ASP A 296 -8.86 9.77 0.80
N ILE A 297 -9.06 9.49 2.09
CA ILE A 297 -8.12 8.68 2.89
C ILE A 297 -8.88 7.59 3.62
N VAL A 298 -8.46 6.33 3.47
CA VAL A 298 -8.94 5.22 4.29
C VAL A 298 -7.89 4.82 5.32
N VAL A 299 -8.33 4.49 6.53
CA VAL A 299 -7.49 3.94 7.58
C VAL A 299 -8.19 2.76 8.26
N ALA A 300 -7.41 1.92 8.94
CA ALA A 300 -7.95 0.88 9.80
C ALA A 300 -7.20 0.76 11.11
N GLU A 301 -7.95 0.75 12.21
CA GLU A 301 -7.47 0.34 13.51
C GLU A 301 -7.29 -1.19 13.52
N MET A 302 -6.18 -1.64 14.08
CA MET A 302 -5.97 -3.06 14.32
C MET A 302 -6.86 -3.54 15.46
N GLN A 303 -7.24 -4.82 15.41
CA GLN A 303 -8.05 -5.47 16.46
C GLN A 303 -7.40 -5.60 17.85
N GLN A 304 -6.23 -4.98 18.05
CA GLN A 304 -5.59 -4.83 19.35
C GLN A 304 -5.88 -3.48 20.00
N GLY A 305 -6.59 -2.58 19.31
CA GLY A 305 -6.97 -1.25 19.76
C GLY A 305 -8.00 -1.25 20.89
N VAL A 306 -8.52 -0.06 21.17
CA VAL A 306 -9.66 0.15 22.05
C VAL A 306 -10.94 0.13 21.23
N ASP A 307 -11.81 -0.85 21.49
CA ASP A 307 -13.10 -0.98 20.80
C ASP A 307 -13.91 0.33 20.77
N PRO A 308 -14.61 0.63 19.66
CA PRO A 308 -14.66 -0.16 18.42
C PRO A 308 -13.40 -0.02 17.56
N ASP A 309 -12.93 -1.12 16.95
CA ASP A 309 -11.80 -1.09 16.01
C ASP A 309 -12.27 -0.62 14.62
N GLU A 310 -12.18 0.68 14.35
CA GLU A 310 -12.78 1.29 13.17
C GLU A 310 -11.95 1.09 11.90
N VAL A 311 -12.62 0.69 10.82
CA VAL A 311 -12.19 0.94 9.44
C VAL A 311 -12.98 2.15 8.96
N ALA A 312 -12.29 3.21 8.54
CA ALA A 312 -12.93 4.48 8.25
C ALA A 312 -12.34 5.18 7.02
N VAL A 313 -13.23 5.81 6.25
CA VAL A 313 -12.89 6.71 5.14
C VAL A 313 -13.07 8.15 5.60
N TYR A 314 -12.07 8.99 5.35
CA TYR A 314 -12.06 10.42 5.53
C TYR A 314 -12.18 11.07 4.16
N TYR A 315 -13.37 11.59 3.86
CA TYR A 315 -13.65 12.24 2.57
C TYR A 315 -13.10 13.66 2.53
N ASN A 316 -12.40 14.00 1.45
CA ASN A 316 -11.83 15.32 1.23
C ASN A 316 -12.89 16.28 0.71
N ARG A 317 -13.41 17.13 1.60
CA ARG A 317 -14.40 18.17 1.24
C ARG A 317 -13.74 19.48 0.79
N GLY A 318 -12.43 19.43 0.50
CA GLY A 318 -11.61 20.56 0.07
C GLY A 318 -11.29 21.55 1.19
N LYS A 319 -10.27 22.40 0.96
CA LYS A 319 -9.81 23.40 1.94
C LYS A 319 -9.47 22.77 3.31
N ASN A 320 -8.86 21.59 3.30
CA ASN A 320 -8.50 20.80 4.50
C ASN A 320 -9.69 20.48 5.41
N LYS A 321 -10.86 20.23 4.82
CA LYS A 321 -12.02 19.73 5.55
C LYS A 321 -12.20 18.27 5.23
N TRP A 322 -12.24 17.46 6.28
CA TRP A 322 -12.38 16.02 6.20
C TRP A 322 -13.68 15.58 6.84
N GLU A 323 -14.40 14.68 6.18
CA GLU A 323 -15.63 14.11 6.71
C GLU A 323 -15.45 12.61 6.90
N LYS A 324 -15.52 12.14 8.15
CA LYS A 324 -15.34 10.72 8.48
C LYS A 324 -16.61 9.90 8.19
N GLN A 325 -16.43 8.67 7.70
CA GLN A 325 -17.41 7.59 7.70
C GLN A 325 -16.74 6.33 8.22
N VAL A 326 -17.34 5.71 9.23
CA VAL A 326 -16.95 4.37 9.67
C VAL A 326 -17.66 3.37 8.77
N ILE A 327 -16.90 2.52 8.09
CA ILE A 327 -17.41 1.49 7.18
C ILE A 327 -17.43 0.10 7.84
N SER A 328 -16.62 -0.09 8.88
CA SER A 328 -16.62 -1.31 9.71
C SER A 328 -16.09 -0.99 11.11
N THR A 329 -16.45 -1.82 12.09
CA THR A 329 -15.95 -1.76 13.47
C THR A 329 -15.24 -3.06 13.87
N GLY A 330 -14.78 -3.82 12.88
CA GLY A 330 -14.13 -5.12 13.07
C GLY A 330 -12.60 -5.09 12.99
N GLY A 331 -12.01 -3.92 12.74
CA GLY A 331 -10.59 -3.73 12.52
C GLY A 331 -10.05 -4.29 11.19
N SER A 332 -8.82 -3.91 10.87
CA SER A 332 -8.03 -4.50 9.79
C SER A 332 -6.53 -4.29 10.03
N HIS A 333 -5.70 -4.94 9.22
CA HIS A 333 -4.25 -4.81 9.22
C HIS A 333 -3.72 -4.98 7.79
N SER A 334 -2.75 -4.17 7.39
CA SER A 334 -2.18 -4.17 6.03
C SER A 334 -3.23 -4.26 4.91
N MET A 335 -4.15 -3.30 4.84
CA MET A 335 -5.15 -3.25 3.78
C MET A 335 -4.53 -3.12 2.38
N ARG A 336 -5.29 -3.50 1.35
CA ARG A 336 -4.96 -3.24 -0.07
C ARG A 336 -6.17 -2.62 -0.77
N LEU A 337 -5.91 -1.66 -1.65
CA LEU A 337 -6.92 -0.91 -2.38
C LEU A 337 -6.84 -1.22 -3.86
N TYR A 338 -7.96 -1.58 -4.47
CA TYR A 338 -8.06 -1.86 -5.89
C TYR A 338 -9.53 -1.88 -6.30
N ASP A 339 -9.83 -1.73 -7.59
CA ASP A 339 -11.16 -2.00 -8.15
C ASP A 339 -11.31 -3.52 -8.35
N PHE A 340 -11.74 -4.25 -7.30
CA PHE A 340 -11.69 -5.71 -7.31
C PHE A 340 -12.87 -6.35 -8.06
N ASP A 341 -13.98 -5.65 -8.23
CA ASP A 341 -15.12 -6.13 -9.01
C ASP A 341 -15.25 -5.51 -10.42
N GLY A 342 -14.39 -4.55 -10.74
CA GLY A 342 -14.19 -4.00 -12.08
C GLY A 342 -15.25 -2.99 -12.48
N ASP A 343 -15.91 -2.34 -11.52
CA ASP A 343 -16.98 -1.38 -11.76
C ASP A 343 -16.51 0.09 -11.84
N GLY A 344 -15.23 0.34 -11.52
CA GLY A 344 -14.55 1.61 -11.66
C GLY A 344 -14.45 2.43 -10.38
N ASP A 345 -14.98 1.94 -9.26
CA ASP A 345 -14.73 2.49 -7.93
C ASP A 345 -13.67 1.67 -7.17
N ILE A 346 -13.13 2.24 -6.09
CA ILE A 346 -12.07 1.58 -5.32
C ILE A 346 -12.65 0.82 -4.13
N ASP A 347 -12.38 -0.48 -4.10
CA ASP A 347 -12.69 -1.39 -3.01
C ASP A 347 -11.54 -1.49 -2.00
N ILE A 348 -11.84 -2.08 -0.84
CA ILE A 348 -10.86 -2.26 0.25
C ILE A 348 -10.78 -3.73 0.64
N LEU A 349 -9.61 -4.34 0.50
CA LEU A 349 -9.28 -5.67 1.04
C LEU A 349 -8.71 -5.54 2.45
N GLY A 350 -9.15 -6.40 3.38
CA GLY A 350 -8.61 -6.42 4.73
C GLY A 350 -8.74 -7.75 5.46
N ALA A 351 -7.98 -7.87 6.54
CA ALA A 351 -8.16 -8.89 7.56
C ALA A 351 -7.45 -8.50 8.85
N ASN A 352 -7.91 -9.03 9.99
CA ASN A 352 -7.23 -8.89 11.27
C ASN A 352 -5.95 -9.75 11.34
N PHE A 353 -4.87 -9.19 11.88
CA PHE A 353 -3.57 -9.88 11.92
C PHE A 353 -3.55 -11.14 12.80
N ALA A 354 -4.46 -11.25 13.76
CA ALA A 354 -4.64 -12.44 14.60
C ALA A 354 -5.78 -13.35 14.12
N GLY A 355 -6.44 -12.98 13.02
CA GLY A 355 -7.59 -13.68 12.45
C GLY A 355 -7.22 -14.66 11.34
N ASN A 356 -8.27 -15.21 10.71
CA ASN A 356 -8.22 -16.13 9.58
C ASN A 356 -9.38 -15.87 8.58
N ILE A 357 -10.01 -14.69 8.67
CA ILE A 357 -11.11 -14.26 7.82
C ILE A 357 -10.58 -13.15 6.92
N VAL A 358 -10.60 -13.38 5.61
CA VAL A 358 -10.31 -12.38 4.58
C VAL A 358 -11.62 -11.72 4.17
N LYS A 359 -11.65 -10.39 4.24
CA LYS A 359 -12.83 -9.59 3.95
C LYS A 359 -12.51 -8.56 2.88
N MET A 360 -13.56 -8.15 2.18
CA MET A 360 -13.54 -7.05 1.24
C MET A 360 -14.71 -6.12 1.57
N TRP A 361 -14.45 -4.83 1.64
CA TRP A 361 -15.50 -3.80 1.66
C TRP A 361 -15.62 -3.28 0.24
N VAL A 362 -16.67 -3.74 -0.43
CA VAL A 362 -16.96 -3.38 -1.82
C VAL A 362 -17.67 -2.04 -1.83
N ASN A 363 -17.12 -1.08 -2.56
CA ASN A 363 -17.76 0.20 -2.78
C ASN A 363 -18.90 0.01 -3.81
N GLU A 364 -20.00 0.73 -3.63
CA GLU A 364 -21.25 0.48 -4.35
C GLU A 364 -21.66 1.72 -5.18
N LEU A 365 -20.67 2.53 -5.58
CA LEU A 365 -20.88 3.80 -6.26
C LEU A 365 -21.04 3.55 -7.76
N LYS A 366 -22.28 3.65 -8.25
CA LYS A 366 -22.65 3.36 -9.65
C LYS A 366 -22.71 4.56 -10.56
#